data_AF-A0A6N2VLV0-F1
#
_entry.id   AF-A0A6N2VLV0-F1
#
_cell.length_a   1.000
_cell.length_b   1.000
_cell.length_c   1.000
_cell.angle_alpha   90.00
_cell.angle_beta   90.00
_cell.angle_gamma   90.00
#
_symmetry.space_group_name_H-M   'P 1'
#
loop_
_entity.id
_entity.type
_entity.pdbx_description
1 polymer ?
#
loop_
_entity_poly.entity_id
_entity_poly.type
_entity_poly.pdbx_seq_one_letter_code
_entity_poly.pdbx_strand_id
1 'polypeptide(L)'
;MDVSHANVTITLVGNNMLSCGVQNYGALVKEGMDKTELIIQCEHAGEKGHQCDKDTCGSLEAKGTKMHTTAIGNIIANRTVKEESGFSNLTIKGGIVNAQAGEHNCAIGAACGSYANGGTDTKQYAENIRIEGGIITAKGGTLCAGIGGGKVTPVDGIYITGGTVYASGGKYSPGIGSGGAETTESEWEKTPEGFNVSNIVISGGSTLVKAVGDKNTSMPGIGCGKYGTKTPGTATNICAVPDSGYQGYIQDGTSENRV
;
A
#
# COMPACT_ATOMS: atom_id res chain seq x y z
N MET A 1 15.61 -5.17 5.29
CA MET A 1 15.57 -4.87 6.74
C MET A 1 14.29 -5.47 7.26
N ASP A 2 14.36 -6.30 8.29
CA ASP A 2 13.20 -6.93 8.92
C ASP A 2 12.95 -6.28 10.29
N VAL A 3 11.73 -5.80 10.49
CA VAL A 3 11.27 -5.11 11.70
C VAL A 3 10.07 -5.81 12.33
N SER A 4 9.84 -7.07 11.98
CA SER A 4 8.69 -7.86 12.45
C SER A 4 8.66 -7.99 13.98
N HIS A 5 7.45 -7.96 14.53
CA HIS A 5 7.17 -8.16 15.96
C HIS A 5 7.86 -7.19 16.93
N ALA A 6 8.25 -6.01 16.46
CA ALA A 6 8.81 -4.95 17.29
C ALA A 6 8.16 -3.61 16.97
N ASN A 7 8.01 -2.77 18.00
CA ASN A 7 7.69 -1.36 17.78
C ASN A 7 8.95 -0.67 17.28
N VAL A 8 8.93 -0.23 16.02
CA VAL A 8 10.09 0.37 15.37
C VAL A 8 9.73 1.75 14.87
N THR A 9 10.56 2.74 15.21
CA THR A 9 10.52 4.08 14.60
C THR A 9 11.79 4.29 13.78
N ILE A 10 11.61 4.60 12.50
CA ILE A 10 12.68 4.95 11.57
C ILE A 10 12.62 6.46 11.34
N THR A 11 13.62 7.18 11.82
CA THR A 11 13.81 8.60 11.50
C THR A 11 14.71 8.73 10.28
N LEU A 12 14.17 9.32 9.22
CA LEU A 12 14.86 9.60 7.97
C LEU A 12 15.69 10.87 8.13
N VAL A 13 17.00 10.73 7.97
CA VAL A 13 17.98 11.82 7.91
C VAL A 13 18.76 11.66 6.61
N GLY A 14 18.84 12.72 5.81
CA GLY A 14 19.47 12.67 4.49
C GLY A 14 18.84 11.65 3.53
N ASN A 15 19.61 11.14 2.57
CA ASN A 15 19.10 10.25 1.52
C ASN A 15 19.36 8.77 1.85
N ASN A 16 18.30 7.98 2.01
CA ASN A 16 18.41 6.56 2.38
C ASN A 16 17.83 5.66 1.29
N MET A 17 18.42 4.48 1.11
CA MET A 17 17.94 3.48 0.16
C MET A 17 17.92 2.08 0.81
N LEU A 18 16.79 1.41 0.69
CA LEU A 18 16.63 -0.02 0.96
C LEU A 18 16.19 -0.71 -0.34
N SER A 19 16.97 -1.68 -0.80
CA SER A 19 16.64 -2.43 -2.03
C SER A 19 16.69 -3.93 -1.76
N CYS A 20 15.73 -4.66 -2.32
CA CYS A 20 15.68 -6.12 -2.30
C CYS A 20 15.73 -6.68 -3.73
N GLY A 21 16.74 -7.52 -3.97
CA GLY A 21 16.94 -8.26 -5.21
C GLY A 21 16.68 -9.75 -5.09
N VAL A 22 16.05 -10.20 -3.99
CA VAL A 22 15.76 -11.61 -3.73
C VAL A 22 14.27 -11.85 -3.93
N GLN A 23 13.92 -12.72 -4.88
CA GLN A 23 12.54 -13.08 -5.17
C GLN A 23 11.80 -13.54 -3.89
N ASN A 24 10.55 -13.13 -3.74
CA ASN A 24 9.66 -13.42 -2.60
C ASN A 24 10.01 -12.71 -1.26
N TYR A 25 11.01 -11.81 -1.21
CA TYR A 25 11.38 -11.04 -0.02
C TYR A 25 11.02 -9.55 -0.16
N GLY A 26 11.37 -8.71 0.83
CA GLY A 26 11.10 -7.27 0.80
C GLY A 26 12.28 -6.39 1.19
N ALA A 27 12.21 -5.10 0.86
CA ALA A 27 13.25 -4.14 1.21
C ALA A 27 13.13 -3.68 2.67
N LEU A 28 11.94 -3.23 3.08
CA LEU A 28 11.55 -3.00 4.47
C LEU A 28 10.39 -3.94 4.82
N VAL A 29 10.69 -4.92 5.66
CA VAL A 29 9.83 -6.06 5.95
C VAL A 29 9.19 -5.90 7.32
N LYS A 30 7.85 -6.00 7.36
CA LYS A 30 7.06 -6.13 8.58
C LYS A 30 6.04 -7.24 8.33
N GLU A 31 6.29 -8.39 8.93
CA GLU A 31 5.39 -9.52 8.90
C GLU A 31 4.33 -9.42 10.00
N GLY A 32 3.23 -10.11 9.74
CA GLY A 32 2.22 -10.42 10.72
C GLY A 32 1.24 -9.31 11.03
N MET A 33 0.11 -9.74 11.57
CA MET A 33 -1.04 -8.90 11.97
C MET A 33 -1.04 -8.65 13.48
N ASP A 34 0.14 -8.64 14.11
CA ASP A 34 0.31 -8.33 15.52
C ASP A 34 0.06 -6.85 15.83
N LYS A 35 0.16 -6.46 17.10
CA LYS A 35 -0.10 -5.08 17.55
C LYS A 35 1.12 -4.16 17.45
N THR A 36 2.23 -4.63 16.89
CA THR A 36 3.46 -3.83 16.85
C THR A 36 3.41 -2.83 15.72
N GLU A 37 3.97 -1.64 15.96
CA GLU A 37 3.89 -0.52 15.04
C GLU A 37 5.21 -0.26 14.33
N LEU A 38 5.14 -0.02 13.02
CA LEU A 38 6.22 0.57 12.25
C LEU A 38 5.90 2.05 12.00
N ILE A 39 6.72 2.95 12.53
CA ILE A 39 6.65 4.38 12.27
C ILE A 39 7.80 4.78 11.35
N ILE A 40 7.49 5.50 10.27
CA ILE A 40 8.46 6.18 9.40
C ILE A 40 8.24 7.69 9.54
N GLN A 41 9.30 8.45 9.80
CA GLN A 41 9.21 9.90 10.01
C GLN A 41 10.45 10.63 9.50
N CYS A 42 10.35 11.91 9.13
CA CYS A 42 11.54 12.76 8.99
C CYS A 42 11.97 13.34 10.34
N GLU A 43 13.15 13.97 10.36
CA GLU A 43 13.69 14.69 11.53
C GLU A 43 12.77 15.80 12.09
N HIS A 44 11.84 16.31 11.26
CA HIS A 44 10.93 17.41 11.59
C HIS A 44 9.48 16.97 11.85
N ALA A 45 9.15 15.68 11.85
CA ALA A 45 7.76 15.20 11.90
C ALA A 45 6.98 15.60 13.17
N GLY A 46 7.69 15.95 14.26
CA GLY A 46 7.07 16.45 15.50
C GLY A 46 6.81 17.96 15.52
N GLU A 47 7.26 18.70 14.50
CA GLU A 47 7.16 20.15 14.46
C GLU A 47 5.78 20.60 13.98
N LYS A 48 5.16 21.51 14.75
CA LYS A 48 3.81 22.01 14.44
C LYS A 48 3.78 22.72 13.10
N GLY A 49 2.93 22.25 12.19
CA GLY A 49 2.76 22.84 10.86
C GLY A 49 3.85 22.50 9.86
N HIS A 50 4.77 21.59 10.22
CA HIS A 50 5.77 21.09 9.29
C HIS A 50 5.12 20.43 8.07
N GLN A 51 5.57 20.84 6.89
CA GLN A 51 5.25 20.19 5.63
C GLN A 51 6.56 19.71 5.02
N CYS A 52 6.64 18.41 4.72
CA CYS A 52 7.87 17.85 4.19
C CYS A 52 8.16 18.44 2.81
N ASP A 53 9.41 18.84 2.61
CA ASP A 53 9.97 19.21 1.32
C ASP A 53 11.27 18.46 1.09
N LYS A 54 11.67 18.36 -0.18
CA LYS A 54 12.85 17.58 -0.61
C LYS A 54 14.19 18.17 -0.19
N ASP A 55 14.21 19.45 0.21
CA ASP A 55 15.43 20.19 0.52
C ASP A 55 15.72 20.17 2.04
N THR A 56 14.69 19.98 2.88
CA THR A 56 14.80 19.98 4.35
C THR A 56 14.58 18.62 5.00
N CYS A 57 13.93 17.66 4.35
CA CYS A 57 13.57 16.39 4.97
C CYS A 57 14.37 15.20 4.42
N GLY A 58 14.76 14.29 5.32
CA GLY A 58 15.26 12.99 4.93
C GLY A 58 14.31 12.15 4.06
N SER A 59 14.89 11.30 3.21
CA SER A 59 14.19 10.45 2.27
C SER A 59 14.48 8.97 2.47
N LEU A 60 13.53 8.13 2.05
CA LEU A 60 13.67 6.69 1.91
C LEU A 60 13.25 6.25 0.49
N GLU A 61 14.18 5.66 -0.23
CA GLU A 61 13.88 4.90 -1.43
C GLU A 61 13.82 3.40 -1.09
N ALA A 62 12.62 2.81 -1.08
CA ALA A 62 12.37 1.40 -0.83
C ALA A 62 12.03 0.68 -2.13
N LYS A 63 12.86 -0.28 -2.56
CA LYS A 63 12.74 -0.91 -3.88
C LYS A 63 12.74 -2.44 -3.83
N GLY A 64 11.72 -3.04 -4.42
CA GLY A 64 11.76 -4.42 -4.91
C GLY A 64 12.21 -4.43 -6.37
N THR A 65 13.17 -5.29 -6.71
CA THR A 65 13.77 -5.32 -8.08
C THR A 65 13.56 -6.65 -8.81
N LYS A 66 12.84 -7.60 -8.22
CA LYS A 66 12.55 -8.92 -8.80
C LYS A 66 11.06 -9.24 -8.73
N MET A 67 10.67 -10.37 -9.30
CA MET A 67 9.31 -10.89 -9.10
C MET A 67 9.03 -11.10 -7.61
N HIS A 68 7.80 -10.80 -7.19
CA HIS A 68 7.30 -10.95 -5.83
C HIS A 68 8.11 -10.22 -4.76
N THR A 69 8.76 -9.09 -5.08
CA THR A 69 9.48 -8.31 -4.08
C THR A 69 8.71 -7.10 -3.58
N THR A 70 8.45 -7.05 -2.28
CA THR A 70 7.74 -5.92 -1.62
C THR A 70 8.71 -4.77 -1.36
N ALA A 71 8.29 -3.51 -1.51
CA ALA A 71 9.10 -2.38 -1.07
C ALA A 71 8.97 -2.19 0.44
N ILE A 72 7.76 -1.94 0.94
CA ILE A 72 7.44 -1.81 2.36
C ILE A 72 6.23 -2.69 2.65
N GLY A 73 6.38 -3.75 3.44
CA GLY A 73 5.28 -4.69 3.65
C GLY A 73 5.72 -6.04 4.19
N ASN A 74 4.82 -7.02 4.14
CA ASN A 74 5.18 -8.41 4.40
C ASN A 74 5.73 -9.08 3.14
N ILE A 75 6.24 -10.31 3.27
CA ILE A 75 6.91 -11.05 2.20
C ILE A 75 6.14 -12.27 1.73
N ILE A 76 6.34 -12.62 0.47
CA ILE A 76 5.71 -13.81 -0.12
C ILE A 76 6.25 -15.09 0.50
N ALA A 77 7.52 -15.12 0.92
CA ALA A 77 8.14 -16.31 1.51
C ALA A 77 7.38 -16.80 2.77
N ASN A 78 6.70 -15.90 3.48
CA ASN A 78 5.96 -16.22 4.72
C ASN A 78 4.44 -16.21 4.53
N ARG A 79 3.92 -16.09 3.29
CA ARG A 79 2.46 -15.94 3.06
C ARG A 79 1.61 -17.13 3.50
N THR A 80 2.21 -18.30 3.72
CA THR A 80 1.54 -19.52 4.22
C THR A 80 1.64 -19.66 5.74
N VAL A 81 2.42 -18.81 6.42
CA VAL A 81 2.53 -18.79 7.88
C VAL A 81 1.47 -17.83 8.38
N LYS A 82 0.46 -18.34 9.10
CA LYS A 82 -0.76 -17.58 9.44
C LYS A 82 -0.44 -16.33 10.26
N GLU A 83 0.55 -16.42 11.13
CA GLU A 83 0.97 -15.37 12.06
C GLU A 83 1.83 -14.29 11.40
N GLU A 84 2.41 -14.60 10.24
CA GLU A 84 3.36 -13.73 9.51
C GLU A 84 2.74 -13.10 8.25
N SER A 85 1.61 -13.62 7.80
CA SER A 85 0.95 -13.19 6.57
C SER A 85 0.04 -11.98 6.80
N GLY A 86 -0.01 -11.10 5.79
CA GLY A 86 -0.67 -9.79 5.91
C GLY A 86 0.28 -8.72 6.45
N PHE A 87 -0.19 -7.48 6.45
CA PHE A 87 0.59 -6.33 6.85
C PHE A 87 -0.30 -5.35 7.60
N SER A 88 0.11 -4.98 8.82
CA SER A 88 -0.63 -4.00 9.61
C SER A 88 0.24 -3.00 10.35
N ASN A 89 -0.40 -1.91 10.81
CA ASN A 89 0.14 -0.93 11.74
C ASN A 89 1.40 -0.20 11.23
N LEU A 90 1.32 0.31 10.00
CA LEU A 90 2.27 1.28 9.48
C LEU A 90 1.75 2.70 9.70
N THR A 91 2.58 3.57 10.25
CA THR A 91 2.32 5.01 10.33
C THR A 91 3.47 5.77 9.66
N ILE A 92 3.18 6.52 8.59
CA ILE A 92 4.14 7.46 7.98
C ILE A 92 3.78 8.88 8.43
N LYS A 93 4.65 9.48 9.26
CA LYS A 93 4.46 10.84 9.81
C LYS A 93 5.12 11.92 8.98
N GLY A 94 6.11 11.56 8.16
CA GLY A 94 6.87 12.54 7.37
C GLY A 94 8.02 11.92 6.59
N GLY A 95 8.71 12.78 5.84
CA GLY A 95 9.82 12.43 4.94
C GLY A 95 9.38 12.18 3.50
N ILE A 96 10.38 11.97 2.64
CA ILE A 96 10.18 11.67 1.23
C ILE A 96 10.29 10.15 1.03
N VAL A 97 9.17 9.46 0.86
CA VAL A 97 9.14 7.99 0.75
C VAL A 97 8.80 7.58 -0.68
N ASN A 98 9.76 6.98 -1.37
CA ASN A 98 9.59 6.41 -2.70
C ASN A 98 9.60 4.89 -2.61
N ALA A 99 8.42 4.28 -2.61
CA ALA A 99 8.24 2.84 -2.59
C ALA A 99 7.92 2.32 -4.01
N GLN A 100 8.73 1.38 -4.49
CA GLN A 100 8.50 0.71 -5.76
C GLN A 100 8.59 -0.80 -5.57
N ALA A 101 7.48 -1.49 -5.81
CA ALA A 101 7.46 -2.94 -5.80
C ALA A 101 8.24 -3.52 -6.99
N GLY A 102 8.63 -4.78 -6.84
CA GLY A 102 9.02 -5.58 -7.97
C GLY A 102 7.82 -6.07 -8.78
N GLU A 103 8.05 -6.95 -9.74
CA GLU A 103 6.96 -7.52 -10.53
C GLU A 103 5.99 -8.28 -9.62
N HIS A 104 4.69 -8.09 -9.82
CA HIS A 104 3.65 -8.85 -9.14
C HIS A 104 3.66 -8.72 -7.60
N ASN A 105 3.88 -7.51 -7.07
CA ASN A 105 3.69 -7.23 -5.63
C ASN A 105 3.25 -5.79 -5.35
N CYS A 106 2.70 -5.51 -4.16
CA CYS A 106 2.33 -4.14 -3.73
C CYS A 106 3.57 -3.35 -3.29
N ALA A 107 3.51 -2.01 -3.39
CA ALA A 107 4.63 -1.17 -2.97
C ALA A 107 4.63 -0.93 -1.46
N ILE A 108 3.47 -0.53 -0.93
CA ILE A 108 3.24 -0.36 0.51
C ILE A 108 2.02 -1.19 0.88
N GLY A 109 2.21 -2.25 1.66
CA GLY A 109 1.09 -3.04 2.17
C GLY A 109 1.31 -4.55 2.14
N ALA A 110 0.22 -5.30 2.00
CA ALA A 110 0.23 -6.74 2.14
C ALA A 110 0.49 -7.45 0.81
N ALA A 111 1.42 -8.40 0.81
CA ALA A 111 1.94 -9.05 -0.37
C ALA A 111 0.89 -9.84 -1.17
N CYS A 112 1.22 -10.20 -2.42
CA CYS A 112 0.36 -11.01 -3.28
C CYS A 112 0.02 -12.38 -2.64
N GLY A 113 -1.27 -12.70 -2.61
CA GLY A 113 -1.82 -13.96 -2.14
C GLY A 113 -1.73 -14.14 -0.63
N SER A 114 -1.53 -13.06 0.13
CA SER A 114 -1.50 -13.09 1.59
C SER A 114 -2.79 -13.67 2.16
N TYR A 115 -3.95 -13.38 1.56
CA TYR A 115 -5.26 -13.92 2.00
C TYR A 115 -5.50 -15.36 1.51
N ALA A 116 -5.19 -15.64 0.25
CA ALA A 116 -5.45 -16.92 -0.40
C ALA A 116 -4.77 -18.14 0.25
N ASN A 117 -3.65 -17.95 0.96
CA ASN A 117 -2.80 -19.04 1.44
C ASN A 117 -2.92 -19.32 2.96
N GLY A 118 -3.68 -18.51 3.70
CA GLY A 118 -3.91 -18.77 5.13
C GLY A 118 -5.06 -19.72 5.43
N GLY A 119 -5.96 -19.96 4.47
CA GLY A 119 -7.23 -20.66 4.68
C GLY A 119 -8.41 -19.70 4.89
N THR A 120 -9.63 -20.22 5.00
CA THR A 120 -10.88 -19.45 5.00
C THR A 120 -11.18 -18.68 6.31
N ASP A 121 -10.27 -18.72 7.29
CA ASP A 121 -10.40 -18.08 8.61
C ASP A 121 -9.14 -17.26 8.96
N THR A 122 -8.65 -16.50 7.98
CA THR A 122 -7.42 -15.73 8.15
C THR A 122 -7.61 -14.24 7.98
N LYS A 123 -6.97 -13.50 8.90
CA LYS A 123 -7.01 -12.05 8.99
C LYS A 123 -5.88 -11.40 8.17
N GLN A 124 -5.58 -11.94 6.99
CA GLN A 124 -4.38 -11.58 6.23
C GLN A 124 -4.71 -10.44 5.27
N TYR A 125 -4.81 -9.26 5.85
CA TYR A 125 -5.18 -8.02 5.17
C TYR A 125 -3.97 -7.12 4.98
N ALA A 126 -4.13 -6.10 4.13
CA ALA A 126 -3.47 -4.83 4.43
C ALA A 126 -4.40 -4.06 5.37
N GLU A 127 -3.96 -3.81 6.61
CA GLU A 127 -4.79 -3.17 7.63
C GLU A 127 -4.07 -2.00 8.28
N ASN A 128 -4.84 -0.99 8.66
CA ASN A 128 -4.37 0.08 9.53
C ASN A 128 -3.05 0.76 9.04
N ILE A 129 -3.04 1.12 7.76
CA ILE A 129 -1.97 1.91 7.15
C ILE A 129 -2.34 3.39 7.31
N ARG A 130 -1.50 4.17 7.98
CA ARG A 130 -1.70 5.59 8.25
C ARG A 130 -0.63 6.43 7.56
N ILE A 131 -1.04 7.48 6.88
CA ILE A 131 -0.17 8.52 6.32
C ILE A 131 -0.63 9.85 6.89
N GLU A 132 0.14 10.36 7.84
CA GLU A 132 -0.13 11.60 8.57
C GLU A 132 0.67 12.79 8.00
N GLY A 133 1.69 12.52 7.18
CA GLY A 133 2.53 13.52 6.55
C GLY A 133 3.52 12.93 5.55
N GLY A 134 4.34 13.78 4.94
CA GLY A 134 5.38 13.38 3.98
C GLY A 134 4.99 13.57 2.52
N ILE A 135 5.94 13.25 1.63
CA ILE A 135 5.74 13.12 0.19
C ILE A 135 5.95 11.66 -0.17
N ILE A 136 4.86 10.96 -0.49
CA ILE A 136 4.84 9.51 -0.66
C ILE A 136 4.58 9.19 -2.12
N THR A 137 5.45 8.39 -2.73
CA THR A 137 5.22 7.78 -4.05
C THR A 137 5.21 6.27 -3.89
N ALA A 138 4.13 5.61 -4.29
CA ALA A 138 3.96 4.17 -4.19
C ALA A 138 3.58 3.57 -5.56
N LYS A 139 4.43 2.67 -6.09
CA LYS A 139 4.25 2.06 -7.41
C LYS A 139 4.16 0.54 -7.31
N GLY A 140 2.95 0.01 -7.47
CA GLY A 140 2.66 -1.42 -7.43
C GLY A 140 3.06 -2.14 -8.71
N GLY A 141 3.42 -3.42 -8.58
CA GLY A 141 3.61 -4.33 -9.68
C GLY A 141 2.28 -4.81 -10.28
N THR A 142 2.34 -5.56 -11.38
CA THR A 142 1.18 -6.20 -12.02
C THR A 142 0.28 -6.88 -10.99
N LEU A 143 -1.05 -6.77 -11.11
CA LEU A 143 -2.03 -7.38 -10.20
C LEU A 143 -1.96 -6.90 -8.74
N CYS A 144 -1.22 -5.83 -8.45
CA CYS A 144 -1.07 -5.32 -7.08
C CYS A 144 -1.27 -3.80 -7.02
N ALA A 145 -1.80 -3.31 -5.91
CA ALA A 145 -1.98 -1.89 -5.67
C ALA A 145 -0.65 -1.17 -5.39
N GLY A 146 -0.64 0.15 -5.56
CA GLY A 146 0.45 0.99 -5.05
C GLY A 146 0.50 0.94 -3.53
N ILE A 147 -0.64 1.25 -2.89
CA ILE A 147 -0.84 1.17 -1.44
C ILE A 147 -2.03 0.25 -1.15
N GLY A 148 -1.84 -0.77 -0.32
CA GLY A 148 -2.90 -1.72 0.05
C GLY A 148 -2.49 -3.17 -0.22
N GLY A 149 -3.34 -3.90 -0.93
CA GLY A 149 -3.17 -5.34 -1.15
C GLY A 149 -2.51 -5.70 -2.48
N GLY A 150 -1.73 -6.78 -2.46
CA GLY A 150 -1.39 -7.54 -3.66
C GLY A 150 -2.57 -8.32 -4.23
N LYS A 151 -2.31 -9.14 -5.25
CA LYS A 151 -3.32 -10.02 -5.87
C LYS A 151 -4.04 -10.87 -4.82
N VAL A 152 -5.38 -10.85 -4.81
CA VAL A 152 -6.23 -11.60 -3.86
C VAL A 152 -5.76 -11.35 -2.41
N THR A 153 -5.64 -10.07 -2.06
CA THR A 153 -5.34 -9.61 -0.71
C THR A 153 -6.27 -8.43 -0.39
N PRO A 154 -7.21 -8.59 0.55
CA PRO A 154 -8.17 -7.55 0.91
C PRO A 154 -7.52 -6.43 1.72
N VAL A 155 -8.21 -5.30 1.77
CA VAL A 155 -7.76 -4.09 2.48
C VAL A 155 -8.82 -3.68 3.47
N ASP A 156 -8.40 -3.42 4.71
CA ASP A 156 -9.25 -2.88 5.76
C ASP A 156 -8.51 -1.77 6.53
N GLY A 157 -8.62 -0.53 6.07
CA GLY A 157 -8.01 0.61 6.77
C GLY A 157 -6.78 1.16 6.06
N ILE A 158 -7.01 2.22 5.28
CA ILE A 158 -5.97 3.14 4.81
C ILE A 158 -6.45 4.55 5.15
N TYR A 159 -5.70 5.23 6.02
CA TYR A 159 -6.06 6.54 6.55
C TYR A 159 -5.01 7.55 6.13
N ILE A 160 -5.39 8.55 5.34
CA ILE A 160 -4.49 9.61 4.89
C ILE A 160 -4.99 10.93 5.45
N THR A 161 -4.32 11.43 6.49
CA THR A 161 -4.71 12.63 7.23
C THR A 161 -3.79 13.83 6.96
N GLY A 162 -2.71 13.63 6.20
CA GLY A 162 -1.79 14.70 5.82
C GLY A 162 -0.78 14.26 4.76
N GLY A 163 -0.06 15.25 4.22
CA GLY A 163 1.00 15.04 3.23
C GLY A 163 0.51 14.99 1.79
N THR A 164 1.43 14.61 0.90
CA THR A 164 1.18 14.42 -0.54
C THR A 164 1.43 12.98 -0.92
N VAL A 165 0.40 12.28 -1.41
CA VAL A 165 0.45 10.85 -1.73
C VAL A 165 0.16 10.62 -3.21
N TYR A 166 1.11 10.01 -3.90
CA TYR A 166 1.00 9.52 -5.27
C TYR A 166 1.04 8.00 -5.26
N ALA A 167 -0.07 7.34 -5.60
CA ALA A 167 -0.16 5.89 -5.62
C ALA A 167 -0.58 5.40 -7.01
N SER A 168 0.12 4.40 -7.54
CA SER A 168 -0.19 3.81 -8.84
C SER A 168 -0.19 2.28 -8.77
N GLY A 169 -1.24 1.67 -9.31
CA GLY A 169 -1.42 0.23 -9.40
C GLY A 169 -0.82 -0.36 -10.67
N GLY A 170 -0.56 -1.66 -10.63
CA GLY A 170 -0.27 -2.43 -11.84
C GLY A 170 -1.54 -2.78 -12.63
N LYS A 171 -1.34 -3.53 -13.73
CA LYS A 171 -2.43 -4.12 -14.52
C LYS A 171 -3.46 -4.81 -13.61
N TYR A 172 -4.75 -4.60 -13.84
CA TYR A 172 -5.88 -5.07 -13.01
C TYR A 172 -5.94 -4.56 -11.57
N SER A 173 -5.14 -3.55 -11.19
CA SER A 173 -5.14 -3.01 -9.83
C SER A 173 -5.30 -1.48 -9.73
N PRO A 174 -5.88 -1.00 -8.63
CA PRO A 174 -5.99 0.41 -8.30
C PRO A 174 -4.67 1.00 -7.79
N GLY A 175 -4.60 2.33 -7.72
CA GLY A 175 -3.53 3.02 -7.01
C GLY A 175 -3.55 2.71 -5.51
N ILE A 176 -4.73 2.81 -4.89
CA ILE A 176 -4.97 2.54 -3.47
C ILE A 176 -6.12 1.52 -3.33
N GLY A 177 -5.88 0.38 -2.70
CA GLY A 177 -6.90 -0.66 -2.50
C GLY A 177 -6.38 -2.08 -2.70
N SER A 178 -7.25 -3.00 -3.12
CA SER A 178 -6.91 -4.43 -3.28
C SER A 178 -6.41 -4.77 -4.69
N GLY A 179 -5.51 -5.73 -4.81
CA GLY A 179 -4.96 -6.16 -6.11
C GLY A 179 -5.88 -7.08 -6.90
N GLY A 180 -5.80 -7.01 -8.24
CA GLY A 180 -6.59 -7.83 -9.18
C GLY A 180 -5.98 -9.20 -9.53
N ALA A 181 -6.49 -9.82 -10.60
CA ALA A 181 -6.08 -11.13 -11.12
C ALA A 181 -6.38 -11.30 -12.63
N GLU A 182 -5.49 -11.97 -13.38
CA GLU A 182 -5.65 -12.24 -14.83
C GLU A 182 -6.41 -13.55 -15.11
N THR A 183 -7.72 -13.61 -14.90
CA THR A 183 -8.62 -14.67 -15.43
C THR A 183 -8.27 -16.15 -15.19
N THR A 184 -7.33 -16.50 -14.31
CA THR A 184 -6.95 -17.91 -14.12
C THR A 184 -7.81 -18.57 -13.04
N GLU A 185 -8.54 -19.62 -13.42
CA GLU A 185 -9.48 -20.37 -12.56
C GLU A 185 -8.84 -21.17 -11.42
N SER A 186 -7.75 -20.69 -10.82
CA SER A 186 -7.30 -21.26 -9.57
C SER A 186 -8.35 -21.00 -8.48
N GLU A 187 -8.65 -22.02 -7.67
CA GLU A 187 -9.74 -21.98 -6.68
C GLU A 187 -9.65 -20.77 -5.72
N TRP A 188 -8.45 -20.29 -5.44
CA TRP A 188 -8.24 -19.13 -4.58
C TRP A 188 -8.58 -17.78 -5.25
N GLU A 189 -8.51 -17.68 -6.58
CA GLU A 189 -8.97 -16.50 -7.33
C GLU A 189 -10.51 -16.39 -7.37
N LYS A 190 -11.21 -17.45 -6.95
CA LYS A 190 -12.68 -17.48 -6.81
C LYS A 190 -13.17 -17.03 -5.44
N THR A 191 -12.34 -16.33 -4.65
CA THR A 191 -12.72 -15.75 -3.34
C THR A 191 -12.98 -14.24 -3.48
N PRO A 192 -14.25 -13.80 -3.65
CA PRO A 192 -14.59 -12.39 -3.75
C PRO A 192 -14.06 -11.55 -2.59
N GLU A 193 -14.00 -12.15 -1.40
CA GLU A 193 -13.53 -11.54 -0.16
C GLU A 193 -12.07 -11.11 -0.25
N GLY A 194 -11.24 -11.85 -1.00
CA GLY A 194 -9.84 -11.51 -1.25
C GLY A 194 -9.65 -10.20 -2.02
N PHE A 195 -10.71 -9.63 -2.56
CA PHE A 195 -10.69 -8.35 -3.29
C PHE A 195 -11.45 -7.24 -2.54
N ASN A 196 -12.03 -7.53 -1.37
CA ASN A 196 -12.78 -6.52 -0.62
C ASN A 196 -11.88 -5.37 -0.18
N VAL A 197 -12.48 -4.19 -0.15
CA VAL A 197 -11.86 -2.96 0.33
C VAL A 197 -12.81 -2.27 1.28
N SER A 198 -12.35 -2.02 2.50
CA SER A 198 -13.04 -1.22 3.49
C SER A 198 -12.13 -0.15 4.07
N ASN A 199 -12.75 0.93 4.54
CA ASN A 199 -12.11 1.94 5.39
C ASN A 199 -10.93 2.65 4.72
N ILE A 200 -11.14 3.18 3.51
CA ILE A 200 -10.20 4.13 2.90
C ILE A 200 -10.71 5.54 3.18
N VAL A 201 -10.05 6.23 4.10
CA VAL A 201 -10.47 7.57 4.56
C VAL A 201 -9.35 8.56 4.28
N ILE A 202 -9.67 9.60 3.49
CA ILE A 202 -8.78 10.73 3.25
C ILE A 202 -9.36 11.93 3.99
N SER A 203 -8.61 12.51 4.91
CA SER A 203 -9.09 13.60 5.76
C SER A 203 -7.95 14.55 6.14
N GLY A 204 -8.20 15.39 7.16
CA GLY A 204 -7.26 16.40 7.61
C GLY A 204 -7.22 17.63 6.71
N GLY A 205 -6.27 18.52 7.00
CA GLY A 205 -6.13 19.81 6.32
C GLY A 205 -5.43 19.68 4.96
N SER A 206 -4.16 20.07 4.91
CA SER A 206 -3.35 20.10 3.68
C SER A 206 -2.94 18.68 3.23
N THR A 207 -3.92 17.92 2.74
CA THR A 207 -3.78 16.55 2.26
C THR A 207 -4.02 16.50 0.75
N LEU A 208 -3.03 16.02 -0.01
CA LEU A 208 -3.16 15.79 -1.45
C LEU A 208 -3.01 14.30 -1.75
N VAL A 209 -4.00 13.69 -2.41
CA VAL A 209 -3.94 12.28 -2.82
C VAL A 209 -4.25 12.17 -4.31
N LYS A 210 -3.31 11.58 -5.06
CA LYS A 210 -3.51 11.15 -6.45
C LYS A 210 -3.33 9.64 -6.51
N ALA A 211 -4.42 8.93 -6.76
CA ALA A 211 -4.42 7.48 -6.92
C ALA A 211 -4.77 7.12 -8.37
N VAL A 212 -3.95 6.25 -8.98
CA VAL A 212 -4.06 5.91 -10.40
C VAL A 212 -4.11 4.40 -10.58
N GLY A 213 -5.21 3.89 -11.13
CA GLY A 213 -5.32 2.51 -11.59
C GLY A 213 -4.83 2.32 -13.03
N ASP A 214 -4.58 1.07 -13.40
CA ASP A 214 -4.25 0.70 -14.78
C ASP A 214 -5.35 1.04 -15.80
N LYS A 215 -4.93 1.68 -16.90
CA LYS A 215 -5.82 2.13 -17.99
C LYS A 215 -6.38 0.98 -18.80
N ASN A 216 -5.50 0.05 -19.16
CA ASN A 216 -5.80 -0.99 -20.13
C ASN A 216 -6.84 -1.99 -19.62
N THR A 217 -6.93 -2.13 -18.29
CA THR A 217 -7.92 -2.96 -17.60
C THR A 217 -9.05 -2.14 -16.97
N SER A 218 -9.03 -0.81 -17.14
CA SER A 218 -10.02 0.15 -16.63
C SER A 218 -10.19 0.08 -15.12
N MET A 219 -9.08 0.26 -14.39
CA MET A 219 -9.05 0.24 -12.93
C MET A 219 -9.36 1.61 -12.33
N PRO A 220 -10.07 1.64 -11.19
CA PRO A 220 -10.22 2.87 -10.43
C PRO A 220 -8.87 3.32 -9.85
N GLY A 221 -8.76 4.59 -9.51
CA GLY A 221 -7.67 5.10 -8.68
C GLY A 221 -7.72 4.49 -7.28
N ILE A 222 -8.91 4.43 -6.69
CA ILE A 222 -9.16 3.89 -5.34
C ILE A 222 -10.29 2.87 -5.41
N GLY A 223 -10.08 1.65 -4.90
CA GLY A 223 -11.13 0.64 -4.83
C GLY A 223 -10.64 -0.78 -4.99
N CYS A 224 -11.46 -1.65 -5.58
CA CYS A 224 -11.14 -3.06 -5.73
C CYS A 224 -10.42 -3.35 -7.06
N GLY A 225 -9.47 -4.29 -7.03
CA GLY A 225 -8.92 -4.88 -8.24
C GLY A 225 -9.95 -5.72 -9.02
N LYS A 226 -9.67 -5.98 -10.30
CA LYS A 226 -10.53 -6.84 -11.14
C LYS A 226 -10.02 -8.28 -11.24
N TYR A 227 -10.96 -9.20 -11.38
CA TYR A 227 -10.74 -10.54 -11.89
C TYR A 227 -11.17 -10.60 -13.37
N GLY A 228 -10.20 -10.50 -14.27
CA GLY A 228 -10.49 -10.28 -15.69
C GLY A 228 -11.27 -8.99 -15.91
N THR A 229 -12.50 -9.10 -16.43
CA THR A 229 -13.39 -7.95 -16.64
C THR A 229 -14.35 -7.69 -15.48
N LYS A 230 -14.40 -8.59 -14.49
CA LYS A 230 -15.31 -8.50 -13.35
C LYS A 230 -14.64 -7.78 -12.18
N THR A 231 -15.42 -7.06 -11.40
CA THR A 231 -15.01 -6.55 -10.09
C THR A 231 -15.59 -7.49 -9.02
N PRO A 232 -14.82 -8.47 -8.54
CA PRO A 232 -15.35 -9.48 -7.61
C PRO A 232 -15.53 -8.91 -6.19
N GLY A 233 -14.67 -7.97 -5.77
CA GLY A 233 -14.71 -7.39 -4.45
C GLY A 233 -15.74 -6.28 -4.29
N THR A 234 -16.09 -5.99 -3.04
CA THR A 234 -16.93 -4.86 -2.64
C THR A 234 -16.08 -3.75 -2.03
N ALA A 235 -16.44 -2.50 -2.34
CA ALA A 235 -15.81 -1.30 -1.80
C ALA A 235 -16.78 -0.62 -0.82
N THR A 236 -16.37 -0.45 0.43
CA THR A 236 -17.21 0.13 1.49
C THR A 236 -16.45 1.16 2.31
N ASN A 237 -17.15 2.19 2.82
CA ASN A 237 -16.56 3.27 3.59
C ASN A 237 -15.31 3.89 2.94
N ILE A 238 -15.44 4.28 1.67
CA ILE A 238 -14.43 5.06 0.95
C ILE A 238 -14.90 6.51 0.93
N CYS A 239 -14.16 7.39 1.59
CA CYS A 239 -14.58 8.79 1.72
C CYS A 239 -13.39 9.76 1.76
N ALA A 240 -13.64 10.97 1.25
CA ALA A 240 -12.79 12.13 1.49
C ALA A 240 -13.56 13.11 2.37
N VAL A 241 -13.07 13.32 3.58
CA VAL A 241 -13.67 14.14 4.63
C VAL A 241 -12.60 15.14 5.10
N PRO A 242 -12.30 16.18 4.29
CA PRO A 242 -11.29 17.17 4.63
C PRO A 242 -11.70 18.00 5.86
N ASP A 243 -10.73 18.63 6.51
CA ASP A 243 -11.00 19.63 7.55
C ASP A 243 -11.73 20.86 6.96
N SER A 244 -12.48 21.57 7.80
CA SER A 244 -13.17 22.80 7.39
C SER A 244 -12.22 23.80 6.73
N GLY A 245 -12.56 24.26 5.53
CA GLY A 245 -11.74 25.17 4.72
C GLY A 245 -10.77 24.48 3.75
N TYR A 246 -10.68 23.15 3.77
CA TYR A 246 -9.91 22.35 2.80
C TYR A 246 -10.85 21.58 1.87
N GLN A 247 -10.37 21.25 0.66
CA GLN A 247 -11.12 20.47 -0.31
C GLN A 247 -10.57 19.04 -0.36
N GLY A 248 -11.43 18.07 -0.08
CA GLY A 248 -11.15 16.66 -0.28
C GLY A 248 -11.42 16.33 -1.74
N TYR A 249 -10.38 15.99 -2.48
CA TYR A 249 -10.52 15.54 -3.86
C TYR A 249 -10.07 14.09 -3.96
N ILE A 250 -11.00 13.20 -4.29
CA ILE A 250 -10.66 11.87 -4.77
C ILE A 250 -10.64 11.95 -6.30
N GLN A 251 -9.44 11.98 -6.89
CA GLN A 251 -9.33 11.76 -8.32
C GLN A 251 -9.38 10.25 -8.59
N ASP A 252 -10.59 9.73 -8.76
CA ASP A 252 -10.77 8.36 -9.21
C ASP A 252 -10.57 8.30 -10.74
N GLY A 253 -9.40 7.82 -11.17
CA GLY A 253 -9.22 7.34 -12.54
C GLY A 253 -8.71 8.33 -13.59
N THR A 254 -7.55 8.96 -13.38
CA THR A 254 -6.69 9.28 -14.53
C THR A 254 -5.73 8.14 -14.76
N SER A 255 -6.13 7.15 -15.53
CA SER A 255 -5.26 6.05 -15.89
C SER A 255 -4.11 6.54 -16.78
N GLU A 256 -2.86 6.36 -16.35
CA GLU A 256 -1.70 6.81 -17.13
C GLU A 256 -1.35 5.81 -18.25
N ASN A 257 -0.94 6.34 -19.41
CA ASN A 257 -0.25 5.51 -20.40
C ASN A 257 1.10 5.14 -19.79
N ARG A 258 1.40 3.84 -19.64
CA ARG A 258 2.78 3.41 -19.34
C ARG A 258 3.66 3.88 -20.51
N VAL A 259 4.52 4.86 -20.27
CA VAL A 259 5.64 5.21 -21.15
C VAL A 259 6.84 4.37 -20.74
#